data_AF-A0A8T7KH30-F1
#
_entry.id   AF-A0A8T7KH30-F1
#
_cell.length_a   1.000
_cell.length_b   1.000
_cell.length_c   1.000
_cell.angle_alpha   90.00
_cell.angle_beta   90.00
_cell.angle_gamma   90.00
#
_symmetry.space_group_name_H-M   'P 1'
#
loop_
_entity.id
_entity.type
_entity.pdbx_description
1 polymer ?
#
loop_
_entity_poly.entity_id
_entity_poly.type
_entity_poly.pdbx_seq_one_letter_code
_entity_poly.pdbx_strand_id
1 'polypeptide(L)' 'MDAKMIVFGETAIDRLLQWLRASGEPKDLTELLRQYLEILARAVREENE' A
#
# COMPACT_ATOMS: atom_id res chain seq x y z
N MET A 1 23.66 -8.13 1.87
CA MET A 1 22.20 -8.33 1.83
C MET A 1 21.67 -7.87 3.16
N ASP A 2 21.46 -6.56 3.27
CA ASP A 2 20.91 -5.93 4.47
C ASP A 2 19.40 -5.91 4.24
N ALA A 3 18.69 -6.86 4.85
CA ALA A 3 17.24 -6.80 4.95
C ALA A 3 16.91 -5.65 5.92
N LYS A 4 17.24 -4.42 5.51
CA LYS A 4 16.91 -3.20 6.23
C LYS A 4 15.40 -3.19 6.34
N MET A 5 14.97 -3.41 7.57
CA MET A 5 13.64 -3.24 8.11
C MET A 5 12.57 -2.89 7.08
N ILE A 6 11.98 -3.91 6.47
CA ILE A 6 10.53 -3.84 6.25
C ILE A 6 9.97 -3.70 7.67
N VAL A 7 9.71 -2.47 8.10
CA VAL A 7 9.10 -2.18 9.40
C VAL A 7 7.69 -2.79 9.32
N PHE A 8 7.55 -4.03 9.79
CA PHE A 8 6.27 -4.68 10.03
C PHE A 8 5.53 -3.86 11.10
N GLY A 9 4.82 -2.81 10.67
CA GLY A 9 4.14 -1.87 11.56
C GLY A 9 3.50 -0.70 10.82
N GLU A 10 4.21 -0.06 9.88
CA GLU A 10 3.59 0.89 8.95
C GLU A 10 2.98 0.14 7.78
N THR A 11 1.84 -0.49 8.05
CA THR A 11 1.05 -1.05 6.98
C THR A 11 0.60 0.10 6.08
N ALA A 12 0.81 0.01 4.77
CA ALA A 12 0.28 0.94 3.75
C ALA A 12 -1.27 1.06 3.72
N ILE A 13 -1.95 0.53 4.75
CA ILE A 13 -3.39 0.56 4.94
C ILE A 13 -3.89 1.99 5.05
N ASP A 14 -3.17 2.92 5.69
CA ASP A 14 -3.60 4.33 5.74
C ASP A 14 -3.70 4.96 4.35
N ARG A 15 -2.72 4.67 3.48
CA ARG A 15 -2.74 5.09 2.07
C ARG A 15 -3.89 4.43 1.30
N LEU A 16 -4.15 3.15 1.55
CA LEU A 16 -5.30 2.44 0.96
C LEU A 16 -6.63 3.04 1.42
N LEU A 17 -6.76 3.38 2.71
CA LEU A 17 -7.95 4.00 3.29
C LEU A 17 -8.15 5.41 2.75
N GLN A 18 -7.10 6.20 2.58
CA GLN A 18 -7.18 7.51 1.93
C GLN A 18 -7.68 7.37 0.49
N TRP A 19 -7.13 6.42 -0.28
CA TRP A 19 -7.60 6.14 -1.64
C TRP A 19 -9.07 5.72 -1.67
N LEU A 20 -9.48 4.82 -0.77
CA LEU A 20 -10.86 4.34 -0.69
C LEU A 20 -11.83 5.47 -0.33
N ARG A 21 -11.47 6.33 0.62
CA ARG A 21 -12.27 7.50 1.00
C ARG A 21 -12.36 8.53 -0.12
N ALA A 22 -11.27 8.74 -0.86
CA ALA A 22 -11.26 9.66 -2.00
C ALA A 22 -12.17 9.19 -3.14
N SER A 23 -12.30 7.87 -3.33
CA SER A 23 -13.22 7.31 -4.32
C SER A 23 -14.69 7.51 -3.96
N GLY A 24 -15.05 7.49 -2.66
CA GLY A 24 -16.43 7.60 -2.19
C GLY A 24 -17.36 6.45 -2.61
N GLU A 25 -16.84 5.44 -3.31
CA GLU A 25 -17.59 4.32 -3.86
C GLU A 25 -17.19 3.01 -3.17
N PRO A 26 -18.12 2.06 -3.02
CA PRO A 26 -17.80 0.72 -2.56
C PRO A 26 -16.86 0.04 -3.57
N LYS A 27 -15.78 -0.55 -3.06
CA LYS A 27 -14.77 -1.26 -3.85
C LYS A 27 -14.86 -2.75 -3.57
N ASP A 28 -14.68 -3.53 -4.62
CA ASP A 28 -14.60 -4.98 -4.47
C ASP A 28 -13.25 -5.38 -3.83
N LEU A 29 -13.21 -6.60 -3.28
CA LEU A 29 -12.03 -7.11 -2.59
C LEU A 29 -10.81 -7.25 -3.51
N THR A 30 -11.03 -7.55 -4.80
CA THR A 30 -9.96 -7.72 -5.79
C THR A 30 -9.33 -6.37 -6.13
N GLU A 31 -10.14 -5.32 -6.27
CA GLU A 31 -9.70 -3.95 -6.51
C GLU A 31 -8.91 -3.41 -5.31
N LEU A 32 -9.42 -3.62 -4.09
CA LEU A 32 -8.73 -3.27 -2.85
C LEU A 32 -7.37 -3.97 -2.74
N LEU A 33 -7.32 -5.27 -3.01
CA LEU A 33 -6.08 -6.03 -2.95
C LEU A 33 -5.07 -5.56 -4.00
N ARG A 34 -5.51 -5.33 -5.24
CA ARG A 34 -4.65 -4.83 -6.31
C ARG A 34 -4.06 -3.47 -5.95
N GLN A 35 -4.89 -2.54 -5.46
CA GLN A 35 -4.43 -1.22 -5.06
C GLN A 35 -3.45 -1.30 -3.90
N TYR A 36 -3.71 -2.17 -2.91
CA TYR A 36 -2.80 -2.38 -1.79
C TYR A 36 -1.42 -2.89 -2.23
N LEU A 37 -1.39 -3.88 -3.12
CA LEU A 37 -0.14 -4.40 -3.69
C LEU A 37 0.63 -3.33 -4.48
N GLU A 38 -0.06 -2.45 -5.20
CA GLU A 38 0.57 -1.36 -5.92
C GLU A 38 1.20 -0.33 -4.96
N ILE A 39 0.50 0.03 -3.89
CA ILE A 39 1.03 0.96 -2.87
C ILE A 39 2.28 0.37 -2.22
N LEU A 40 2.25 -0.92 -1.88
CA LEU A 40 3.42 -1.62 -1.32
C LEU A 40 4.59 -1.66 -2.32
N ALA A 41 4.32 -1.97 -3.58
CA ALA A 41 5.36 -2.01 -4.62
C ALA A 41 6.02 -0.63 -4.83
N ARG A 42 5.24 0.46 -4.77
CA ARG A 42 5.78 1.83 -4.83
C ARG A 42 6.62 2.16 -3.61
N ALA A 43 6.15 1.82 -2.40
CA ALA A 43 6.89 2.07 -1.17
C ALA A 43 8.27 1.39 -1.18
N VAL A 44 8.33 0.14 -1.65
CA VAL A 44 9.61 -0.59 -1.79
C VAL A 44 10.51 0.06 -2.84
N ARG A 45 9.96 0.57 -3.96
CA ARG A 45 10.77 1.28 -4.97
C ARG A 45 11.34 2.59 -4.44
N GLU A 46 10.52 3.39 -3.76
CA GLU A 46 10.91 4.66 -3.15
C GLU A 46 12.03 4.48 -2.11
N GLU A 47 12.10 3.34 -1.42
CA GLU A 47 13.18 3.02 -0.48
C GLU A 47 14.49 2.60 -1.18
N ASN A 48 14.43 2.13 -2.43
CA ASN A 48 15.58 1.64 -3.19
C ASN A 48 16.16 2.66 -4.18
N GLU A 49 15.56 3.85 -4.30
CA GLU A 49 16.12 5.03 -5.00
C GLU A 49 16.86 5.94 -4.02
#